data_AF-A0A7W1SXG9-F1
#
_entry.id   AF-A0A7W1SXG9-F1
#
_cell.length_a   1.000
_cell.length_b   1.000
_cell.length_c   1.000
_cell.angle_alpha   90.00
_cell.angle_beta   90.00
_cell.angle_gamma   90.00
#
_symmetry.space_group_name_H-M   'P 1'
#
loop_
_entity.id
_entity.type
_entity.pdbx_description
1 polymer ?
#
loop_
_entity_poly.entity_id
_entity_poly.type
_entity_poly.pdbx_seq_one_letter_code
_entity_poly.pdbx_strand_id
1 'polypeptide(L)'
;MTSGALLVHGYHPYAEDAEIYLPGVLKQLHPELYPFNADFFEAHAHMTLFPRFVAEAVRLSHLSLETTMFVLQMASYFLLLLACWRMSGLLFRSGRARWGAVGLVAALFTIPIAGTALYLMDQYLNPRNLVAFAAVYALVMVLEKKYVRCGAFCVVAGLFHPLMAVFVIFLAALLVILQQPRWGWLSAGCLLPFGFSLDPPSAAYHEAMRFRPYHYFLQWHWYEMFGVAASMALLWVMGRVARAKQLRKVALVCRALLVYEAVCVVAAIVLALPRSLEAFARIQPMRSLYLLFLLMLLVLGGMLGEFVLRGKAWRWAALFVPLCAGMFLAQRALFPASAHLELPGRKARNPWLQAFLWIRSNTPVNAVFALDPGHMGIEGEDENGFRAAAERSMLADELKDSGAVSMFPQLAGTWLSQVKAQQGWTDFERNDFERLRRDYGVSWVVVQGGNSRGLDCPFGNDAVLVCAIN
;
A
#
# COMPACT_ATOMS: atom_id res chain seq x y z
N MET A 1 -13.41 4.28 -18.09
CA MET A 1 -12.48 4.90 -17.12
C MET A 1 -11.72 3.84 -16.32
N THR A 2 -12.38 2.95 -15.58
CA THR A 2 -11.71 1.87 -14.82
C THR A 2 -10.69 1.08 -15.65
N SER A 3 -11.10 0.57 -16.81
CA SER A 3 -10.17 -0.14 -17.71
C SER A 3 -9.05 0.74 -18.25
N GLY A 4 -9.31 2.04 -18.45
CA GLY A 4 -8.29 3.00 -18.87
C GLY A 4 -7.24 3.23 -17.78
N ALA A 5 -7.68 3.32 -16.51
CA ALA A 5 -6.78 3.41 -15.37
C ALA A 5 -5.92 2.14 -15.27
N LEU A 6 -6.52 0.95 -15.39
CA LEU A 6 -5.75 -0.31 -15.43
C LEU A 6 -4.70 -0.31 -16.55
N LEU A 7 -5.05 0.11 -17.77
CA LEU A 7 -4.12 0.16 -18.90
C LEU A 7 -2.95 1.13 -18.67
N VAL A 8 -3.19 2.25 -18.01
CA VAL A 8 -2.14 3.23 -17.68
C VAL A 8 -1.26 2.72 -16.54
N HIS A 9 -1.88 2.18 -15.50
CA HIS A 9 -1.21 1.93 -14.21
C HIS A 9 -0.67 0.51 -14.04
N GLY A 10 -1.08 -0.44 -14.87
CA GLY A 10 -0.61 -1.81 -14.82
C GLY A 10 -1.31 -2.68 -13.77
N TYR A 11 -0.89 -3.93 -13.67
CA TYR A 11 -1.35 -4.90 -12.67
C TYR A 11 -0.26 -5.92 -12.37
N HIS A 12 0.16 -5.99 -11.11
CA HIS A 12 1.32 -6.74 -10.64
C HIS A 12 0.97 -7.51 -9.35
N PRO A 13 0.28 -8.66 -9.43
CA PRO A 13 -0.40 -9.28 -8.29
C PRO A 13 0.49 -9.70 -7.12
N TYR A 14 1.79 -9.87 -7.36
CA TYR A 14 2.77 -10.33 -6.39
C TYR A 14 3.74 -9.24 -5.93
N ALA A 15 3.66 -8.03 -6.48
CA ALA A 15 4.60 -6.97 -6.16
C ALA A 15 4.40 -6.45 -4.71
N GLU A 16 5.50 -6.00 -4.12
CA GLU A 16 5.51 -5.08 -2.99
C GLU A 16 4.81 -5.66 -1.74
N ASP A 17 3.82 -4.95 -1.16
CA ASP A 17 3.12 -5.42 0.04
C ASP A 17 2.22 -6.64 -0.21
N ALA A 18 2.11 -7.12 -1.46
CA ALA A 18 1.50 -8.43 -1.72
C ALA A 18 2.20 -9.53 -0.90
N GLU A 19 3.51 -9.40 -0.65
CA GLU A 19 4.28 -10.29 0.25
C GLU A 19 3.72 -10.34 1.67
N ILE A 20 3.07 -9.27 2.14
CA ILE A 20 2.49 -9.20 3.48
C ILE A 20 1.03 -9.65 3.45
N TYR A 21 0.27 -9.25 2.43
CA TYR A 21 -1.18 -9.45 2.42
C TYR A 21 -1.63 -10.79 1.83
N LEU A 22 -0.96 -11.27 0.77
CA LEU A 22 -1.38 -12.47 0.05
C LEU A 22 -1.13 -13.76 0.83
N PRO A 23 0.01 -13.94 1.55
CA PRO A 23 0.22 -15.15 2.34
C PRO A 23 -0.87 -15.40 3.38
N GLY A 24 -1.45 -14.34 3.98
CA GLY A 24 -2.60 -14.47 4.86
C GLY A 24 -3.85 -15.04 4.17
N VAL A 25 -4.11 -14.65 2.92
CA VAL A 25 -5.21 -15.21 2.10
C VAL A 25 -4.92 -16.68 1.77
N LEU A 26 -3.70 -16.96 1.34
CA LEU A 26 -3.24 -18.30 0.96
C LEU A 26 -3.34 -19.26 2.16
N LYS A 27 -2.90 -18.84 3.34
CA LYS A 27 -3.02 -19.61 4.60
C LYS A 27 -4.48 -19.91 4.99
N GLN A 28 -5.41 -18.99 4.71
CA GLN A 28 -6.85 -19.23 4.92
C GLN A 28 -7.43 -20.26 3.96
N LEU A 29 -6.93 -20.31 2.73
CA LEU A 29 -7.34 -21.28 1.71
C LEU A 29 -6.67 -22.64 1.91
N HIS A 30 -5.41 -22.64 2.33
CA HIS A 30 -4.49 -23.76 2.47
C HIS A 30 -3.75 -23.67 3.81
N PRO A 31 -4.33 -24.16 4.92
CA PRO A 31 -3.76 -24.06 6.27
C PRO A 31 -2.37 -24.68 6.42
N GLU A 32 -2.02 -25.63 5.55
CA GLU A 32 -0.74 -26.32 5.48
C GLU A 32 0.43 -25.43 5.01
N LEU A 33 0.15 -24.32 4.31
CA LEU A 33 1.18 -23.43 3.80
C LEU A 33 1.91 -22.71 4.94
N TYR A 34 3.18 -22.37 4.74
CA TYR A 34 3.99 -21.56 5.66
C TYR A 34 4.12 -22.13 7.09
N PRO A 35 4.66 -23.35 7.29
CA PRO A 35 4.89 -23.88 8.63
C PRO A 35 5.98 -23.13 9.42
N PHE A 36 6.77 -22.31 8.74
CA PHE A 36 7.86 -21.52 9.30
C PHE A 36 7.66 -20.03 9.01
N ASN A 37 7.94 -19.17 10.00
CA ASN A 37 7.86 -17.71 9.92
C ASN A 37 6.50 -17.11 9.52
N ALA A 38 5.39 -17.83 9.76
CA ALA A 38 4.05 -17.30 9.45
C ALA A 38 3.74 -15.99 10.22
N ASP A 39 4.31 -15.81 11.42
CA ASP A 39 4.06 -14.64 12.27
C ASP A 39 4.35 -13.30 11.58
N PHE A 40 5.28 -13.26 10.61
CA PHE A 40 5.63 -12.04 9.88
C PHE A 40 4.48 -11.46 9.06
N PHE A 41 3.56 -12.30 8.56
CA PHE A 41 2.36 -11.85 7.86
C PHE A 41 1.08 -12.09 8.67
N GLU A 42 1.01 -13.13 9.51
CA GLU A 42 -0.18 -13.45 10.30
C GLU A 42 -0.53 -12.36 11.31
N ALA A 43 0.47 -11.71 11.91
CA ALA A 43 0.24 -10.60 12.83
C ALA A 43 -0.56 -9.45 12.16
N HIS A 44 -0.27 -9.17 10.89
CA HIS A 44 -1.07 -8.23 10.09
C HIS A 44 -2.41 -8.84 9.70
N ALA A 45 -2.43 -10.10 9.23
CA ALA A 45 -3.61 -10.79 8.75
C ALA A 45 -4.73 -10.88 9.80
N HIS A 46 -4.38 -11.06 11.08
CA HIS A 46 -5.35 -11.16 12.19
C HIS A 46 -6.01 -9.82 12.57
N MET A 47 -5.42 -8.70 12.15
CA MET A 47 -5.93 -7.35 12.45
C MET A 47 -6.94 -6.83 11.42
N THR A 48 -7.27 -7.64 10.39
CA THR A 48 -8.14 -7.23 9.28
C THR A 48 -9.03 -8.38 8.82
N LEU A 49 -10.19 -8.04 8.26
CA LEU A 49 -11.07 -8.99 7.58
C LEU A 49 -10.57 -9.36 6.18
N PHE A 50 -9.55 -8.68 5.65
CA PHE A 50 -9.11 -8.82 4.26
C PHE A 50 -8.78 -10.27 3.85
N PRO A 51 -7.93 -11.04 4.57
CA PRO A 51 -7.61 -12.41 4.19
C PRO A 51 -8.84 -13.30 4.07
N ARG A 52 -9.71 -13.23 5.08
CA ARG A 52 -10.96 -14.00 5.12
C ARG A 52 -11.91 -13.57 4.00
N PHE A 53 -12.05 -12.28 3.76
CA PHE A 53 -12.91 -11.75 2.69
C PHE A 53 -12.50 -12.27 1.31
N VAL A 54 -11.20 -12.23 0.98
CA VAL A 54 -10.70 -12.72 -0.31
C VAL A 54 -10.83 -14.25 -0.39
N ALA A 55 -10.49 -14.99 0.67
CA ALA A 55 -10.63 -16.44 0.70
C ALA A 55 -12.08 -16.90 0.52
N GLU A 56 -13.05 -16.24 1.19
CA GLU A 56 -14.47 -16.50 0.99
C GLU A 56 -14.93 -16.12 -0.42
N ALA A 57 -14.40 -15.03 -1.00
CA ALA A 57 -14.70 -14.66 -2.39
C ALA A 57 -14.24 -15.75 -3.38
N VAL A 58 -13.08 -16.37 -3.15
CA VAL A 58 -12.60 -17.53 -3.92
C VAL A 58 -13.56 -18.71 -3.76
N ARG A 59 -13.90 -19.08 -2.52
CA ARG A 59 -14.78 -20.22 -2.21
C ARG A 59 -16.18 -20.07 -2.82
N LEU A 60 -16.76 -18.87 -2.74
CA LEU A 60 -18.12 -18.58 -3.22
C LEU A 60 -18.19 -18.41 -4.74
N SER A 61 -17.15 -17.87 -5.37
CA SER A 61 -17.13 -17.66 -6.83
C SER A 61 -16.66 -18.88 -7.60
N HIS A 62 -15.96 -19.82 -6.94
CA HIS A 62 -15.27 -20.95 -7.56
C HIS A 62 -14.22 -20.55 -8.62
N LEU A 63 -13.78 -19.29 -8.61
CA LEU A 63 -12.71 -18.79 -9.47
C LEU A 63 -11.34 -19.09 -8.84
N SER A 64 -10.27 -19.12 -9.66
CA SER A 64 -8.92 -19.18 -9.12
C SER A 64 -8.61 -17.94 -8.27
N LEU A 65 -7.65 -18.06 -7.33
CA LEU A 65 -7.22 -16.94 -6.50
C LEU A 65 -6.74 -15.76 -7.35
N GLU A 66 -5.92 -16.01 -8.37
CA GLU A 66 -5.45 -14.99 -9.32
C GLU A 66 -6.61 -14.24 -10.01
N THR A 67 -7.61 -14.98 -10.50
CA THR A 67 -8.78 -14.37 -11.14
C THR A 67 -9.60 -13.56 -10.15
N THR A 68 -9.78 -14.07 -8.93
CA THR A 68 -10.50 -13.39 -7.86
C THR A 68 -9.81 -12.08 -7.47
N MET A 69 -8.48 -12.11 -7.30
CA MET A 69 -7.68 -10.91 -7.01
C MET A 69 -7.80 -9.86 -8.11
N PHE A 70 -7.72 -10.28 -9.39
CA PHE A 70 -7.87 -9.37 -10.52
C PHE A 70 -9.27 -8.73 -10.58
N VAL A 71 -10.32 -9.52 -10.37
CA VAL A 71 -11.71 -9.03 -10.33
C VAL A 71 -11.91 -8.07 -9.17
N LEU A 72 -11.41 -8.39 -7.97
CA LEU A 72 -11.50 -7.53 -6.79
C LEU A 72 -10.69 -6.24 -6.97
N GLN A 73 -9.54 -6.29 -7.64
CA GLN A 73 -8.77 -5.10 -7.99
C GLN A 73 -9.58 -4.18 -8.90
N MET A 74 -10.13 -4.71 -9.99
CA MET A 74 -11.00 -3.97 -10.90
C MET A 74 -12.25 -3.41 -10.21
N ALA A 75 -12.87 -4.20 -9.32
CA ALA A 75 -14.00 -3.76 -8.52
C ALA A 75 -13.60 -2.60 -7.59
N SER A 76 -12.45 -2.67 -6.93
CA SER A 76 -11.96 -1.59 -6.07
C SER A 76 -11.72 -0.29 -6.83
N TYR A 77 -11.12 -0.36 -8.02
CA TYR A 77 -10.94 0.79 -8.92
C TYR A 77 -12.29 1.39 -9.31
N PHE A 78 -13.25 0.55 -9.71
CA PHE A 78 -14.59 1.01 -10.07
C PHE A 78 -15.31 1.66 -8.88
N LEU A 79 -15.28 1.04 -7.71
CA LEU A 79 -15.94 1.55 -6.50
C LEU A 79 -15.35 2.88 -6.04
N LEU A 80 -14.03 3.04 -6.08
CA LEU A 80 -13.38 4.32 -5.77
C LEU A 80 -13.82 5.41 -6.75
N LEU A 81 -13.75 5.14 -8.06
CA LEU A 81 -14.17 6.11 -9.09
C LEU A 81 -15.66 6.45 -8.98
N LEU A 82 -16.50 5.49 -8.61
CA LEU A 82 -17.92 5.71 -8.33
C LEU A 82 -18.13 6.60 -7.09
N ALA A 83 -17.36 6.37 -6.02
CA ALA A 83 -17.38 7.22 -4.83
C ALA A 83 -16.94 8.66 -5.16
N CYS A 84 -15.87 8.81 -5.94
CA CYS A 84 -15.39 10.09 -6.48
C CYS A 84 -16.45 10.77 -7.36
N TRP A 85 -17.15 10.01 -8.21
CA TRP A 85 -18.25 10.53 -9.03
C TRP A 85 -19.42 11.03 -8.17
N ARG A 86 -19.75 10.30 -7.10
CA ARG A 86 -20.79 10.71 -6.16
C ARG A 86 -20.38 11.98 -5.40
N MET A 87 -19.18 12.02 -4.85
CA MET A 87 -18.65 13.16 -4.11
C MET A 87 -18.56 14.40 -4.99
N SER A 88 -17.98 14.28 -6.20
CA SER A 88 -17.89 15.40 -7.13
C SER A 88 -19.25 15.99 -7.52
N GLY A 89 -20.32 15.19 -7.52
CA GLY A 89 -21.70 15.69 -7.73
C GLY A 89 -22.27 16.51 -6.57
N LEU A 90 -21.73 16.33 -5.36
CA LEU A 90 -22.06 17.20 -4.23
C LEU A 90 -21.23 18.48 -4.26
N LEU A 91 -20.01 18.42 -4.80
CA LEU A 91 -19.06 19.53 -4.84
C LEU A 91 -19.31 20.48 -6.02
N PHE A 92 -19.68 19.96 -7.18
CA PHE A 92 -19.83 20.70 -8.43
C PHE A 92 -21.18 20.42 -9.10
N ARG A 93 -21.72 21.42 -9.80
CA ARG A 93 -23.00 21.31 -10.50
C ARG A 93 -22.88 20.75 -11.93
N SER A 94 -21.75 20.99 -12.59
CA SER A 94 -21.59 20.66 -14.00
C SER A 94 -21.09 19.22 -14.22
N GLY A 95 -21.49 18.61 -15.34
CA GLY A 95 -20.97 17.30 -15.74
C GLY A 95 -19.46 17.33 -16.02
N ARG A 96 -18.96 18.42 -16.63
CA ARG A 96 -17.53 18.60 -16.94
C ARG A 96 -16.65 18.61 -15.68
N ALA A 97 -17.10 19.22 -14.59
CA ALA A 97 -16.35 19.20 -13.33
C ALA A 97 -16.30 17.78 -12.76
N ARG A 98 -17.39 17.02 -12.85
CA ARG A 98 -17.43 15.63 -12.37
C ARG A 98 -16.48 14.75 -13.17
N TRP A 99 -16.50 14.85 -14.49
CA TRP A 99 -15.54 14.14 -15.36
C TRP A 99 -14.09 14.57 -15.11
N GLY A 100 -13.83 15.87 -14.89
CA GLY A 100 -12.49 16.35 -14.59
C GLY A 100 -11.99 15.82 -13.25
N ALA A 101 -12.84 15.81 -12.23
CA ALA A 101 -12.55 15.31 -10.88
C ALA A 101 -12.20 13.83 -10.91
N VAL A 102 -13.08 12.99 -11.45
CA VAL A 102 -12.87 11.54 -11.51
C VAL A 102 -11.74 11.21 -12.48
N GLY A 103 -11.63 11.94 -13.60
CA GLY A 103 -10.58 11.78 -14.60
C GLY A 103 -9.19 11.99 -14.03
N LEU A 104 -8.99 13.06 -13.25
CA LEU A 104 -7.69 13.35 -12.66
C LEU A 104 -7.27 12.31 -11.63
N VAL A 105 -8.20 11.85 -10.79
CA VAL A 105 -7.93 10.74 -9.85
C VAL A 105 -7.57 9.47 -10.63
N ALA A 106 -8.34 9.10 -11.66
CA ALA A 106 -8.10 7.90 -12.46
C ALA A 106 -6.80 7.93 -13.27
N ALA A 107 -6.34 9.12 -13.68
CA ALA A 107 -5.11 9.29 -14.44
C ALA A 107 -3.86 9.25 -13.56
N LEU A 108 -4.01 9.29 -12.22
CA LEU A 108 -2.94 9.43 -11.24
C LEU A 108 -3.05 8.39 -10.12
N PHE A 109 -3.61 7.20 -10.37
CA PHE A 109 -3.72 6.16 -9.33
C PHE A 109 -2.37 5.80 -8.72
N THR A 110 -1.32 5.69 -9.51
CA THR A 110 0.01 5.30 -9.03
C THR A 110 0.89 6.51 -8.73
N ILE A 111 0.31 7.69 -8.47
CA ILE A 111 1.10 8.83 -8.01
C ILE A 111 1.60 8.54 -6.58
N PRO A 112 2.91 8.68 -6.30
CA PRO A 112 3.42 8.54 -4.94
C PRO A 112 2.91 9.68 -4.07
N ILE A 113 2.54 9.35 -2.83
CA ILE A 113 2.04 10.31 -1.84
C ILE A 113 3.22 10.77 -0.99
N ALA A 114 3.93 11.78 -1.50
CA ALA A 114 5.12 12.35 -0.87
C ALA A 114 6.09 11.23 -0.38
N GLY A 115 6.58 11.31 0.85
CA GLY A 115 7.46 10.31 1.45
C GLY A 115 6.73 9.23 2.25
N THR A 116 5.44 8.99 2.03
CA THR A 116 4.68 8.01 2.84
C THR A 116 4.92 6.54 2.45
N ALA A 117 5.65 6.29 1.36
CA ALA A 117 5.75 4.98 0.70
C ALA A 117 4.37 4.40 0.27
N LEU A 118 3.39 5.27 0.00
CA LEU A 118 2.07 4.88 -0.50
C LEU A 118 1.83 5.44 -1.90
N TYR A 119 1.17 4.65 -2.74
CA TYR A 119 0.47 5.14 -3.91
C TYR A 119 -0.97 5.49 -3.58
N LEU A 120 -1.60 6.31 -4.43
CA LEU A 120 -3.03 6.62 -4.28
C LEU A 120 -3.91 5.36 -4.47
N MET A 121 -3.54 4.50 -5.41
CA MET A 121 -4.02 3.13 -5.57
C MET A 121 -2.85 2.28 -6.08
N ASP A 122 -2.58 1.19 -5.40
CA ASP A 122 -1.51 0.27 -5.74
C ASP A 122 -1.88 -0.59 -6.97
N GLN A 123 -0.86 -1.18 -7.61
CA GLN A 123 -0.96 -2.02 -8.81
C GLN A 123 -1.35 -3.48 -8.47
N TYR A 124 -1.52 -3.78 -7.19
CA TYR A 124 -1.95 -5.06 -6.66
C TYR A 124 -3.11 -4.88 -5.69
N LEU A 125 -3.82 -5.96 -5.40
CA LEU A 125 -4.92 -5.94 -4.44
C LEU A 125 -4.39 -5.94 -3.02
N ASN A 126 -4.81 -4.96 -2.23
CA ASN A 126 -4.51 -4.89 -0.80
C ASN A 126 -5.69 -4.28 -0.02
N PRO A 127 -5.65 -4.26 1.33
CA PRO A 127 -6.73 -3.71 2.13
C PRO A 127 -7.00 -2.22 1.90
N ARG A 128 -5.99 -1.42 1.55
CA ARG A 128 -6.14 0.04 1.32
C ARG A 128 -7.04 0.31 0.12
N ASN A 129 -6.97 -0.51 -0.92
CA ASN A 129 -7.83 -0.39 -2.10
C ASN A 129 -9.32 -0.46 -1.75
N LEU A 130 -9.68 -1.31 -0.77
CA LEU A 130 -11.06 -1.43 -0.28
C LEU A 130 -11.43 -0.29 0.69
N VAL A 131 -10.48 0.20 1.48
CA VAL A 131 -10.72 1.36 2.36
C VAL A 131 -10.90 2.65 1.57
N ALA A 132 -10.24 2.82 0.43
CA ALA A 132 -10.29 4.03 -0.39
C ALA A 132 -11.73 4.46 -0.74
N PHE A 133 -12.56 3.53 -1.25
CA PHE A 133 -13.94 3.86 -1.61
C PHE A 133 -14.80 4.10 -0.37
N ALA A 134 -14.62 3.30 0.69
CA ALA A 134 -15.37 3.43 1.94
C ALA A 134 -15.10 4.80 2.59
N ALA A 135 -13.84 5.25 2.57
CA ALA A 135 -13.42 6.57 3.03
C ALA A 135 -14.16 7.68 2.30
N VAL A 136 -14.14 7.69 0.96
CA VAL A 136 -14.82 8.73 0.17
C VAL A 136 -16.34 8.70 0.40
N TYR A 137 -16.95 7.51 0.46
CA TYR A 137 -18.39 7.39 0.75
C TYR A 137 -18.76 7.85 2.17
N ALA A 138 -17.94 7.59 3.18
CA ALA A 138 -18.15 8.11 4.53
C ALA A 138 -18.26 9.65 4.50
N LEU A 139 -17.34 10.32 3.81
CA LEU A 139 -17.34 11.77 3.68
C LEU A 139 -18.53 12.29 2.84
N VAL A 140 -18.95 11.56 1.80
CA VAL A 140 -20.20 11.83 1.08
C VAL A 140 -21.39 11.80 2.05
N MET A 141 -21.48 10.80 2.92
CA MET A 141 -22.57 10.70 3.89
C MET A 141 -22.55 11.87 4.89
N VAL A 142 -21.37 12.34 5.32
CA VAL A 142 -21.25 13.56 6.14
C VAL A 142 -21.79 14.79 5.40
N LEU A 143 -21.42 14.98 4.14
CA LEU A 143 -21.89 16.11 3.32
C LEU A 143 -23.41 16.07 3.03
N GLU A 144 -24.01 14.88 3.07
CA GLU A 144 -25.46 14.66 2.99
C GLU A 144 -26.17 14.67 4.35
N LYS A 145 -25.43 14.86 5.46
CA LYS A 145 -25.93 14.79 6.85
C LYS A 145 -26.50 13.41 7.25
N LYS A 146 -26.05 12.33 6.61
CA LYS A 146 -26.46 10.94 6.87
C LYS A 146 -25.46 10.24 7.81
N TYR A 147 -25.35 10.71 9.04
CA TYR A 147 -24.29 10.30 9.97
C TYR A 147 -24.28 8.80 10.32
N VAL A 148 -25.44 8.15 10.39
CA VAL A 148 -25.52 6.69 10.61
C VAL A 148 -24.85 5.92 9.47
N ARG A 149 -25.10 6.33 8.22
CA ARG A 149 -24.45 5.71 7.06
C ARG A 149 -22.95 6.02 7.00
N CYS A 150 -22.54 7.21 7.44
CA CYS A 150 -21.12 7.51 7.63
C CYS A 150 -20.48 6.52 8.61
N GLY A 151 -21.11 6.27 9.77
CA GLY A 151 -20.66 5.30 10.74
C GLY A 151 -20.48 3.90 10.14
N ALA A 152 -21.44 3.44 9.35
CA ALA A 152 -21.35 2.15 8.65
C ALA A 152 -20.13 2.07 7.71
N PHE A 153 -19.87 3.12 6.91
CA PHE A 153 -18.68 3.14 6.04
C PHE A 153 -17.37 3.23 6.84
N CYS A 154 -17.34 3.94 7.97
CA CYS A 154 -16.18 3.95 8.87
C CYS A 154 -15.92 2.55 9.48
N VAL A 155 -16.97 1.80 9.82
CA VAL A 155 -16.84 0.41 10.28
C VAL A 155 -16.26 -0.47 9.17
N VAL A 156 -16.77 -0.36 7.94
CA VAL A 156 -16.19 -1.08 6.79
C VAL A 156 -14.71 -0.74 6.61
N ALA A 157 -14.35 0.55 6.66
CA ALA A 157 -12.95 0.97 6.60
C ALA A 157 -12.12 0.34 7.74
N GLY A 158 -12.64 0.32 8.96
CA GLY A 158 -11.96 -0.25 10.13
C GLY A 158 -11.76 -1.76 10.04
N LEU A 159 -12.74 -2.49 9.49
CA LEU A 159 -12.65 -3.93 9.29
C LEU A 159 -11.56 -4.31 8.30
N PHE A 160 -11.30 -3.50 7.27
CA PHE A 160 -10.26 -3.78 6.28
C PHE A 160 -8.90 -3.18 6.65
N HIS A 161 -8.86 -1.97 7.20
CA HIS A 161 -7.60 -1.34 7.60
C HIS A 161 -7.81 -0.40 8.80
N PRO A 162 -7.59 -0.88 10.05
CA PRO A 162 -7.85 -0.12 11.26
C PRO A 162 -7.17 1.24 11.31
N LEU A 163 -5.88 1.31 10.96
CA LEU A 163 -5.12 2.56 10.95
C LEU A 163 -5.70 3.61 9.99
N MET A 164 -6.02 3.23 8.75
CA MET A 164 -6.61 4.15 7.77
C MET A 164 -8.00 4.64 8.20
N ALA A 165 -8.77 3.81 8.90
CA ALA A 165 -10.08 4.19 9.41
C ALA A 165 -10.01 5.33 10.45
N VAL A 166 -8.95 5.39 11.27
CA VAL A 166 -8.73 6.50 12.22
C VAL A 166 -8.68 7.83 11.49
N PHE A 167 -7.94 7.89 10.39
CA PHE A 167 -7.81 9.07 9.54
C PHE A 167 -9.13 9.47 8.87
N VAL A 168 -9.94 8.49 8.43
CA VAL A 168 -11.28 8.73 7.88
C VAL A 168 -12.22 9.31 8.95
N ILE A 169 -12.23 8.70 10.14
CA ILE A 169 -13.06 9.13 11.27
C ILE A 169 -12.67 10.55 11.69
N PHE A 170 -11.37 10.84 11.79
CA PHE A 170 -10.88 12.17 12.14
C PHE A 170 -11.34 13.23 11.14
N LEU A 171 -11.16 12.99 9.84
CA LEU A 171 -11.60 13.94 8.80
C LEU A 171 -13.15 14.09 8.77
N ALA A 172 -13.88 12.98 8.95
CA ALA A 172 -15.34 13.01 9.02
C ALA A 172 -15.83 13.84 10.22
N ALA A 173 -15.25 13.62 11.41
CA ALA A 173 -15.56 14.38 12.61
C ALA A 173 -15.27 15.88 12.42
N LEU A 174 -14.13 16.21 11.83
CA LEU A 174 -13.76 17.60 11.53
C LEU A 174 -14.75 18.27 10.57
N LEU A 175 -15.22 17.57 9.54
CA LEU A 175 -16.27 18.07 8.65
C LEU A 175 -17.59 18.31 9.38
N VAL A 176 -17.98 17.44 10.32
CA VAL A 176 -19.18 17.64 11.15
C VAL A 176 -19.04 18.88 12.02
N ILE A 177 -17.91 19.03 12.72
CA ILE A 177 -17.62 20.18 13.60
C ILE A 177 -17.66 21.49 12.81
N LEU A 178 -17.02 21.54 11.63
CA LEU A 178 -17.00 22.73 10.79
C LEU A 178 -18.36 23.09 10.16
N GLN A 179 -19.26 22.11 10.00
CA GLN A 179 -20.63 22.35 9.53
C GLN A 179 -21.57 22.78 10.67
N GLN A 180 -21.36 22.28 11.88
CA GLN A 180 -22.22 22.51 13.04
C GLN A 180 -21.38 22.92 14.26
N PRO A 181 -20.99 24.21 14.36
CA PRO A 181 -20.14 24.71 15.45
C PRO A 181 -20.73 24.50 16.84
N ARG A 182 -22.07 24.35 16.92
CA ARG A 182 -22.83 24.05 18.14
C ARG A 182 -22.52 22.69 18.76
N TRP A 183 -21.92 21.76 18.02
CA TRP A 183 -21.43 20.48 18.54
C TRP A 183 -19.95 20.62 18.95
N GLY A 184 -19.58 21.78 19.50
CA GLY A 184 -18.22 22.12 19.86
C GLY A 184 -17.57 21.02 20.68
N TRP A 185 -16.38 20.58 20.25
CA TRP A 185 -15.34 19.78 20.94
C TRP A 185 -15.81 18.50 21.68
N LEU A 186 -17.10 18.15 21.67
CA LEU A 186 -17.72 17.12 22.52
C LEU A 186 -17.51 15.68 22.02
N SER A 187 -16.56 15.43 21.13
CA SER A 187 -16.20 14.06 20.76
C SER A 187 -14.83 14.00 20.10
N ALA A 188 -13.79 14.36 20.84
CA ALA A 188 -12.42 13.92 20.57
C ALA A 188 -12.00 12.91 21.65
N GLY A 189 -12.78 11.84 21.79
CA GLY A 189 -12.32 10.67 22.53
C GLY A 189 -11.23 10.00 21.71
N CYS A 190 -9.99 10.10 22.16
CA CYS A 190 -8.84 9.41 21.58
C CYS A 190 -9.12 7.92 21.50
N LEU A 191 -9.50 7.42 20.33
CA LEU A 191 -9.42 5.99 20.02
C LEU A 191 -7.96 5.69 19.66
N LEU A 192 -7.08 5.72 20.66
CA LEU A 192 -5.75 5.11 20.55
C LEU A 192 -5.94 3.63 20.89
N PRO A 193 -5.83 2.71 19.92
CA PRO A 193 -5.85 1.30 20.25
C PRO A 193 -4.53 0.97 20.99
N PHE A 194 -4.71 0.60 22.25
CA PHE A 194 -3.90 -0.17 23.19
C PHE A 194 -2.51 -0.69 22.77
N GLY A 195 -1.53 -0.58 23.69
CA GLY A 195 -0.27 -1.34 23.66
C GLY A 195 1.02 -0.53 23.44
N PHE A 196 0.99 0.79 23.56
CA PHE A 196 2.20 1.60 23.53
C PHE A 196 2.91 1.51 24.88
N SER A 197 4.12 0.92 24.89
CA SER A 197 5.05 1.11 26.00
C SER A 197 5.86 2.38 25.76
N LEU A 198 6.18 3.08 26.85
CA LEU A 198 7.19 4.14 26.87
C LEU A 198 8.60 3.58 27.02
N ASP A 199 8.73 2.26 27.21
CA ASP A 199 10.02 1.60 27.30
C ASP A 199 10.79 1.78 25.99
N PRO A 200 12.11 2.01 26.06
CA PRO A 200 12.93 2.10 24.86
C PRO A 200 12.81 0.79 24.05
N PRO A 201 12.69 0.88 22.71
CA PRO A 201 12.64 -0.31 21.89
C PRO A 201 13.89 -1.16 22.03
N SER A 202 13.79 -2.44 21.66
CA SER A 202 14.96 -3.32 21.62
C SER A 202 15.96 -2.86 20.55
N ALA A 203 17.25 -3.19 20.73
CA ALA A 203 18.27 -2.92 19.71
C ALA A 203 17.93 -3.54 18.35
N ALA A 204 17.25 -4.71 18.35
CA ALA A 204 16.80 -5.36 17.14
C ALA A 204 15.67 -4.59 16.44
N TYR A 205 14.75 -3.96 17.19
CA TYR A 205 13.72 -3.11 16.62
C TYR A 205 14.34 -1.86 15.99
N HIS A 206 15.30 -1.23 16.66
CA HIS A 206 16.02 -0.08 16.12
C HIS A 206 16.71 -0.39 14.78
N GLU A 207 17.30 -1.59 14.64
CA GLU A 207 17.92 -2.01 13.39
C GLU A 207 16.89 -2.17 12.26
N ALA A 208 15.73 -2.78 12.56
CA ALA A 208 14.62 -2.88 11.59
C ALA A 208 14.09 -1.50 11.15
N MET A 209 14.03 -0.54 12.08
CA MET A 209 13.56 0.81 11.79
C MET A 209 14.47 1.61 10.85
N ARG A 210 15.73 1.20 10.65
CA ARG A 210 16.61 1.82 9.64
C ARG A 210 16.13 1.60 8.21
N PHE A 211 15.40 0.50 7.97
CA PHE A 211 14.75 0.21 6.68
C PHE A 211 13.41 0.95 6.51
N ARG A 212 13.06 1.84 7.46
CA ARG A 212 11.78 2.57 7.53
C ARG A 212 11.95 4.08 7.73
N PRO A 213 12.81 4.76 6.94
CA PRO A 213 13.03 6.20 7.09
C PRO A 213 11.74 7.02 6.91
N TYR A 214 10.81 6.51 6.11
CA TYR A 214 9.51 7.15 5.85
C TYR A 214 8.60 7.26 7.10
N HIS A 215 8.82 6.49 8.17
CA HIS A 215 8.11 6.68 9.45
C HIS A 215 8.52 7.97 10.16
N TYR A 216 9.70 8.51 9.86
CA TYR A 216 10.27 9.69 10.51
C TYR A 216 10.18 10.89 9.58
N PHE A 217 9.16 11.72 9.78
CA PHE A 217 8.91 12.89 8.92
C PHE A 217 10.12 13.83 8.75
N LEU A 218 10.97 13.94 9.78
CA LEU A 218 12.19 14.78 9.73
C LEU A 218 13.34 14.16 8.92
N GLN A 219 13.24 12.88 8.54
CA GLN A 219 14.20 12.18 7.68
C GLN A 219 13.77 12.17 6.22
N TRP A 220 12.57 12.70 5.91
CA TRP A 220 12.08 12.79 4.54
C TRP A 220 12.98 13.70 3.69
N HIS A 221 13.11 13.37 2.42
CA HIS A 221 13.82 14.20 1.47
C HIS A 221 13.09 15.54 1.27
N TRP A 222 13.85 16.57 0.87
CA TRP A 222 13.31 17.92 0.70
C TRP A 222 12.13 17.97 -0.29
N TYR A 223 12.13 17.11 -1.32
CA TYR A 223 11.05 17.06 -2.32
C TYR A 223 9.79 16.38 -1.78
N GLU A 224 9.92 15.46 -0.82
CA GLU A 224 8.78 14.83 -0.12
C GLU A 224 8.13 15.83 0.83
N MET A 225 8.95 16.58 1.59
CA MET A 225 8.49 17.69 2.41
C MET A 225 7.82 18.79 1.56
N PHE A 226 8.39 19.07 0.38
CA PHE A 226 7.77 19.96 -0.60
C PHE A 226 6.40 19.43 -1.05
N GLY A 227 6.24 18.12 -1.25
CA GLY A 227 4.95 17.50 -1.54
C GLY A 227 3.88 17.83 -0.50
N VAL A 228 4.23 17.82 0.80
CA VAL A 228 3.34 18.23 1.90
C VAL A 228 2.99 19.72 1.78
N ALA A 229 4.00 20.59 1.72
CA ALA A 229 3.79 22.04 1.64
C ALA A 229 2.99 22.46 0.38
N ALA A 230 3.31 21.89 -0.77
CA ALA A 230 2.66 22.17 -2.05
C ALA A 230 1.18 21.73 -2.04
N SER A 231 0.89 20.54 -1.49
CA SER A 231 -0.48 20.05 -1.40
C SER A 231 -1.36 20.95 -0.50
N MET A 232 -0.84 21.40 0.64
CA MET A 232 -1.52 22.36 1.51
C MET A 232 -1.69 23.73 0.83
N ALA A 233 -0.66 24.24 0.15
CA ALA A 233 -0.74 25.50 -0.59
C ALA A 233 -1.80 25.45 -1.71
N LEU A 234 -1.85 24.35 -2.48
CA LEU A 234 -2.85 24.10 -3.51
C LEU A 234 -4.27 24.08 -2.92
N LEU A 235 -4.47 23.37 -1.80
CA LEU A 235 -5.76 23.36 -1.09
C LEU A 235 -6.19 24.74 -0.62
N TRP A 236 -5.25 25.55 -0.14
CA TRP A 236 -5.55 26.92 0.26
C TRP A 236 -5.96 27.80 -0.93
N VAL A 237 -5.24 27.72 -2.06
CA VAL A 237 -5.59 28.43 -3.30
C VAL A 237 -6.95 27.99 -3.82
N MET A 238 -7.19 26.68 -3.92
CA MET A 238 -8.50 26.13 -4.31
C MET A 238 -9.60 26.61 -3.36
N GLY A 239 -9.36 26.62 -2.04
CA GLY A 239 -10.28 27.16 -1.05
C GLY A 239 -10.62 28.63 -1.27
N ARG A 240 -9.65 29.47 -1.65
CA ARG A 240 -9.88 30.89 -2.00
C ARG A 240 -10.74 31.03 -3.25
N VAL A 241 -10.41 30.30 -4.31
CA VAL A 241 -11.18 30.30 -5.58
C VAL A 241 -12.61 29.81 -5.32
N ALA A 242 -12.79 28.75 -4.53
CA ALA A 242 -14.10 28.21 -4.19
C ALA A 242 -14.98 29.23 -3.47
N ARG A 243 -14.43 30.01 -2.54
CA ARG A 243 -15.16 31.12 -1.88
C ARG A 243 -15.55 32.21 -2.88
N ALA A 244 -14.62 32.66 -3.71
CA ALA A 244 -14.88 33.68 -4.73
C ALA A 244 -15.96 33.24 -5.74
N LYS A 245 -16.02 31.94 -6.06
CA LYS A 245 -17.01 31.34 -6.98
C LYS A 245 -18.25 30.78 -6.26
N GLN A 246 -18.44 31.05 -4.97
CA GLN A 246 -19.58 30.59 -4.17
C GLN A 246 -19.77 29.05 -4.13
N LEU A 247 -18.69 28.29 -4.32
CA LEU A 247 -18.65 26.83 -4.18
C LEU A 247 -18.49 26.44 -2.69
N ARG A 248 -19.55 26.65 -1.91
CA ARG A 248 -19.52 26.51 -0.44
C ARG A 248 -18.99 25.16 0.06
N LYS A 249 -19.44 24.06 -0.54
CA LYS A 249 -19.01 22.71 -0.15
C LYS A 249 -17.54 22.44 -0.47
N VAL A 250 -17.04 22.95 -1.60
CA VAL A 250 -15.62 22.84 -1.95
C VAL A 250 -14.77 23.64 -0.96
N ALA A 251 -15.17 24.87 -0.65
CA ALA A 251 -14.48 25.69 0.35
C ALA A 251 -14.44 25.03 1.74
N LEU A 252 -15.52 24.36 2.14
CA LEU A 252 -15.59 23.58 3.38
C LEU A 252 -14.60 22.41 3.37
N VAL A 253 -14.60 21.59 2.32
CA VAL A 253 -13.70 20.43 2.21
C VAL A 253 -12.24 20.87 2.20
N CYS A 254 -11.88 21.91 1.44
CA CYS A 254 -10.52 22.46 1.45
C CYS A 254 -10.11 22.94 2.85
N ARG A 255 -11.00 23.64 3.58
CA ARG A 255 -10.71 24.08 4.95
C ARG A 255 -10.53 22.91 5.91
N ALA A 256 -11.38 21.89 5.82
CA ALA A 256 -11.26 20.71 6.65
C ALA A 256 -9.93 19.99 6.42
N LEU A 257 -9.55 19.77 5.16
CA LEU A 257 -8.27 19.14 4.80
C LEU A 257 -7.05 19.91 5.30
N LEU A 258 -7.08 21.25 5.24
CA LEU A 258 -5.98 22.08 5.76
C LEU A 258 -5.81 21.93 7.27
N VAL A 259 -6.91 21.94 8.02
CA VAL A 259 -6.85 21.78 9.49
C VAL A 259 -6.47 20.35 9.86
N TYR A 260 -7.04 19.37 9.16
CA TYR A 260 -6.74 17.95 9.31
C TYR A 260 -5.24 17.67 9.16
N GLU A 261 -4.64 18.14 8.06
CA GLU A 261 -3.22 17.89 7.79
C GLU A 261 -2.32 18.68 8.72
N ALA A 262 -2.67 19.93 9.06
CA ALA A 262 -1.89 20.71 10.04
C ALA A 262 -1.76 19.98 11.39
N VAL A 263 -2.84 19.35 11.86
CA VAL A 263 -2.81 18.54 13.09
C VAL A 263 -1.91 17.30 12.93
N CYS A 264 -2.02 16.59 11.80
CA CYS A 264 -1.22 15.40 11.53
C CYS A 264 0.28 15.71 11.38
N VAL A 265 0.64 16.82 10.73
CA VAL A 265 2.03 17.30 10.61
C VAL A 265 2.61 17.66 11.97
N VAL A 266 1.86 18.38 12.82
CA VAL A 266 2.31 18.68 14.19
C VAL A 266 2.53 17.38 14.98
N ALA A 267 1.60 16.42 14.89
CA ALA A 267 1.76 15.12 15.52
C ALA A 267 3.00 14.37 15.00
N ALA A 268 3.24 14.38 13.69
CA ALA A 268 4.42 13.74 13.09
C ALA A 268 5.74 14.37 13.57
N ILE A 269 5.81 15.70 13.65
CA ILE A 269 6.99 16.39 14.17
C ILE A 269 7.22 16.03 15.65
N VAL A 270 6.17 16.06 16.48
CA VAL A 270 6.27 15.71 17.90
C VAL A 270 6.76 14.28 18.09
N LEU A 271 6.25 13.32 17.32
CA LEU A 271 6.67 11.92 17.40
C LEU A 271 8.09 11.67 16.85
N ALA A 272 8.57 12.52 15.93
CA ALA A 272 9.89 12.37 15.31
C ALA A 272 11.05 12.95 16.15
N LEU A 273 10.79 13.77 17.18
CA LEU A 273 11.83 14.45 17.96
C LEU A 273 12.53 13.55 18.99
N PRO A 274 11.84 12.81 19.88
CA PRO A 274 12.49 12.06 20.96
C PRO A 274 12.73 10.60 20.57
N ARG A 275 13.93 10.06 20.87
CA ARG A 275 14.22 8.62 20.71
C ARG A 275 13.32 7.72 21.56
N SER A 276 12.84 8.22 22.70
CA SER A 276 11.88 7.50 23.55
C SER A 276 10.51 7.32 22.90
N LEU A 277 10.19 8.09 21.84
CA LEU A 277 8.93 7.98 21.13
C LEU A 277 8.98 7.07 19.91
N GLU A 278 10.09 6.37 19.67
CA GLU A 278 10.25 5.51 18.49
C GLU A 278 9.19 4.38 18.42
N ALA A 279 8.72 3.89 19.57
CA ALA A 279 7.62 2.92 19.64
C ALA A 279 6.27 3.47 19.15
N PHE A 280 6.11 4.80 19.09
CA PHE A 280 4.93 5.49 18.56
C PHE A 280 5.01 5.73 17.05
N ALA A 281 6.12 5.39 16.39
CA ALA A 281 6.22 5.42 14.92
C ALA A 281 5.06 4.67 14.25
N ARG A 282 4.50 3.64 14.91
CA ARG A 282 3.32 2.86 14.50
C ARG A 282 2.04 3.67 14.26
N ILE A 283 1.92 4.87 14.84
CA ILE A 283 0.78 5.76 14.61
C ILE A 283 0.81 6.34 13.19
N GLN A 284 2.01 6.47 12.60
CA GLN A 284 2.26 6.96 11.24
C GLN A 284 1.37 8.16 10.85
N PRO A 285 1.42 9.32 11.56
CA PRO A 285 0.49 10.42 11.33
C PRO A 285 0.45 10.92 9.89
N MET A 286 1.58 10.86 9.18
CA MET A 286 1.71 11.29 7.79
C MET A 286 0.94 10.41 6.78
N ARG A 287 0.42 9.23 7.18
CA ARG A 287 -0.55 8.49 6.36
C ARG A 287 -1.84 9.28 6.12
N SER A 288 -2.07 10.36 6.87
CA SER A 288 -3.12 11.35 6.60
C SER A 288 -3.07 11.92 5.18
N LEU A 289 -1.87 12.06 4.62
CA LEU A 289 -1.64 12.58 3.27
C LEU A 289 -2.37 11.77 2.20
N TYR A 290 -2.63 10.49 2.43
CA TYR A 290 -3.39 9.67 1.49
C TYR A 290 -4.78 10.25 1.20
N LEU A 291 -5.56 10.53 2.24
CA LEU A 291 -6.89 11.13 2.10
C LEU A 291 -6.79 12.57 1.56
N LEU A 292 -5.76 13.30 1.98
CA LEU A 292 -5.52 14.64 1.49
C LEU A 292 -5.28 14.65 -0.02
N PHE A 293 -4.36 13.83 -0.54
CA PHE A 293 -4.04 13.75 -1.95
C PHE A 293 -5.24 13.30 -2.78
N LEU A 294 -5.96 12.26 -2.33
CA LEU A 294 -7.16 11.77 -3.00
C LEU A 294 -8.19 12.88 -3.21
N LEU A 295 -8.51 13.61 -2.14
CA LEU A 295 -9.54 14.65 -2.18
C LEU A 295 -9.04 15.94 -2.81
N MET A 296 -7.75 16.26 -2.67
CA MET A 296 -7.11 17.39 -3.35
C MET A 296 -7.18 17.19 -4.87
N LEU A 297 -6.78 16.02 -5.38
CA LEU A 297 -6.84 15.69 -6.80
C LEU A 297 -8.28 15.68 -7.31
N LEU A 298 -9.23 15.16 -6.52
CA LEU A 298 -10.64 15.21 -6.87
C LEU A 298 -11.14 16.66 -7.03
N VAL A 299 -10.82 17.54 -6.09
CA VAL A 299 -11.22 18.96 -6.14
C VAL A 299 -10.51 19.68 -7.28
N LEU A 300 -9.20 19.46 -7.44
CA LEU A 300 -8.38 20.07 -8.49
C LEU A 300 -8.91 19.70 -9.87
N GLY A 301 -9.15 18.41 -10.12
CA GLY A 301 -9.72 17.92 -11.37
C GLY A 301 -11.09 18.53 -11.65
N GLY A 302 -11.92 18.70 -10.62
CA GLY A 302 -13.21 19.35 -10.75
C GLY A 302 -13.12 20.84 -11.11
N MET A 303 -12.20 21.57 -10.50
CA MET A 303 -11.94 22.98 -10.85
C MET A 303 -11.34 23.13 -12.25
N LEU A 304 -10.43 22.26 -12.64
CA LEU A 304 -9.86 22.23 -14.00
C LEU A 304 -10.96 21.97 -15.03
N GLY A 305 -11.80 20.95 -14.79
CA GLY A 305 -12.96 20.64 -15.63
C GLY A 305 -13.91 21.84 -15.77
N GLU A 306 -14.21 22.52 -14.66
CA GLU A 306 -15.15 23.64 -14.64
C GLU A 306 -14.61 24.90 -15.32
N PHE A 307 -13.38 25.30 -14.97
CA PHE A 307 -12.89 26.64 -15.29
C PHE A 307 -11.90 26.66 -16.46
N VAL A 308 -11.11 25.59 -16.64
CA VAL A 308 -9.99 25.53 -17.59
C VAL A 308 -10.35 24.72 -18.83
N LEU A 309 -10.68 23.43 -18.67
CA LEU A 309 -10.92 22.49 -19.77
C LEU A 309 -12.20 22.82 -20.53
N ARG A 310 -13.28 23.08 -19.78
CA ARG A 310 -14.61 23.42 -20.33
C ARG A 310 -15.05 22.39 -21.38
N GLY A 311 -15.74 22.80 -22.43
CA GLY A 311 -16.21 21.92 -23.51
C GLY A 311 -15.21 21.72 -24.67
N LYS A 312 -13.92 22.08 -24.50
CA LYS A 312 -12.95 22.04 -25.60
C LYS A 312 -12.11 20.77 -25.54
N ALA A 313 -12.39 19.79 -26.41
CA ALA A 313 -11.75 18.46 -26.42
C ALA A 313 -10.21 18.52 -26.41
N TRP A 314 -9.59 19.42 -27.18
CA TRP A 314 -8.13 19.54 -27.20
C TRP A 314 -7.52 19.90 -25.83
N ARG A 315 -8.23 20.67 -24.98
CA ARG A 315 -7.74 21.00 -23.64
C ARG A 315 -7.72 19.77 -22.74
N TRP A 316 -8.72 18.89 -22.89
CA TRP A 316 -8.75 17.61 -22.20
C TRP A 316 -7.59 16.72 -22.66
N ALA A 317 -7.38 16.60 -23.97
CA ALA A 317 -6.26 15.84 -24.51
C ALA A 317 -4.90 16.38 -24.02
N ALA A 318 -4.71 17.71 -24.08
CA ALA A 318 -3.48 18.37 -23.66
C ALA A 318 -3.15 18.18 -22.16
N LEU A 319 -4.15 17.92 -21.31
CA LEU A 319 -3.92 17.59 -19.91
C LEU A 319 -3.73 16.08 -19.70
N PHE A 320 -4.67 15.27 -20.18
CA PHE A 320 -4.74 13.85 -19.82
C PHE A 320 -3.77 12.96 -20.60
N VAL A 321 -3.48 13.27 -21.87
CA VAL A 321 -2.51 12.48 -22.65
C VAL A 321 -1.12 12.51 -22.02
N PRO A 322 -0.51 13.67 -21.69
CA PRO A 322 0.82 13.68 -21.07
C PRO A 322 0.81 13.12 -19.65
N LEU A 323 -0.24 13.33 -18.86
CA LEU A 323 -0.34 12.75 -17.51
C LEU A 323 -0.39 11.21 -17.56
N CYS A 324 -1.28 10.65 -18.39
CA CYS A 324 -1.39 9.21 -18.56
C CYS A 324 -0.13 8.60 -19.18
N ALA A 325 0.49 9.27 -20.17
CA ALA A 325 1.74 8.82 -20.75
C ALA A 325 2.88 8.83 -19.72
N GLY A 326 2.99 9.90 -18.92
CA GLY A 326 3.98 9.99 -17.84
C GLY A 326 3.80 8.90 -16.79
N MET A 327 2.56 8.65 -16.34
CA MET A 327 2.27 7.56 -15.40
C MET A 327 2.57 6.20 -16.01
N PHE A 328 2.18 5.94 -17.26
CA PHE A 328 2.48 4.69 -17.94
C PHE A 328 3.99 4.45 -18.06
N LEU A 329 4.76 5.47 -18.45
CA LEU A 329 6.21 5.39 -18.53
C LEU A 329 6.85 5.16 -17.15
N ALA A 330 6.35 5.83 -16.11
CA ALA A 330 6.81 5.61 -14.74
C ALA A 330 6.54 4.18 -14.28
N GLN A 331 5.38 3.60 -14.60
CA GLN A 331 5.07 2.20 -14.28
C GLN A 331 5.94 1.22 -15.06
N ARG A 332 6.20 1.49 -16.34
CA ARG A 332 7.14 0.68 -17.14
C ARG A 332 8.58 0.76 -16.66
N ALA A 333 8.97 1.88 -16.05
CA ALA A 333 10.28 2.06 -15.45
C ALA A 333 10.39 1.43 -14.06
N LEU A 334 9.29 1.38 -13.30
CA LEU A 334 9.22 0.75 -11.98
C LEU A 334 9.29 -0.78 -12.08
N PHE A 335 8.63 -1.37 -13.09
CA PHE A 335 8.62 -2.82 -13.33
C PHE A 335 9.18 -3.15 -14.73
N PRO A 336 10.49 -2.97 -14.96
CA PRO A 336 11.10 -3.13 -16.27
C PRO A 336 11.11 -4.59 -16.76
N ALA A 337 11.33 -5.56 -15.87
CA ALA A 337 11.43 -6.98 -16.21
C ALA A 337 10.07 -7.68 -16.32
N SER A 338 9.05 -7.17 -15.62
CA SER A 338 7.70 -7.69 -15.59
C SER A 338 6.86 -7.18 -16.77
N ALA A 339 5.83 -7.95 -17.12
CA ALA A 339 4.83 -7.50 -18.09
C ALA A 339 3.98 -6.40 -17.45
N HIS A 340 3.58 -5.37 -18.21
CA HIS A 340 2.74 -4.27 -17.68
C HIS A 340 1.39 -4.75 -17.10
N LEU A 341 0.86 -5.85 -17.65
CA LEU A 341 -0.36 -6.48 -17.17
C LEU A 341 -0.12 -7.97 -16.96
N GLU A 342 0.03 -8.37 -15.71
CA GLU A 342 0.24 -9.75 -15.29
C GLU A 342 -1.12 -10.41 -15.04
N LEU A 343 -1.85 -10.66 -16.14
CA LEU A 343 -3.20 -11.19 -16.09
C LEU A 343 -3.23 -12.67 -15.65
N PRO A 344 -4.29 -13.11 -14.95
CA PRO A 344 -4.47 -14.49 -14.52
C PRO A 344 -4.25 -15.49 -15.66
N GLY A 345 -3.54 -16.58 -15.38
CA GLY A 345 -3.27 -17.65 -16.33
C GLY A 345 -2.25 -17.31 -17.45
N ARG A 346 -1.63 -16.13 -17.45
CA ARG A 346 -0.50 -15.83 -18.33
C ARG A 346 0.81 -16.24 -17.68
N LYS A 347 1.76 -16.71 -18.50
CA LYS A 347 3.13 -17.02 -18.03
C LYS A 347 3.86 -15.75 -17.61
N ALA A 348 4.56 -15.82 -16.49
CA ALA A 348 5.40 -14.73 -16.00
C ALA A 348 6.55 -14.42 -16.99
N ARG A 349 6.77 -13.13 -17.26
CA ARG A 349 7.90 -12.66 -18.07
C ARG A 349 9.17 -12.52 -17.24
N ASN A 350 9.02 -12.09 -15.99
CA ASN A 350 10.13 -11.84 -15.08
C ASN A 350 10.83 -13.16 -14.68
N PRO A 351 12.17 -13.29 -14.84
CA PRO A 351 12.91 -14.50 -14.49
C PRO A 351 12.84 -14.92 -13.01
N TRP A 352 12.80 -13.96 -12.08
CA TRP A 352 12.64 -14.25 -10.65
C TRP A 352 11.25 -14.81 -10.36
N LEU A 353 10.21 -14.16 -10.90
CA LEU A 353 8.84 -14.64 -10.75
C LEU A 353 8.65 -16.03 -11.39
N GLN A 354 9.31 -16.32 -12.52
CA GLN A 354 9.32 -17.68 -13.10
C GLN A 354 9.89 -18.72 -12.12
N ALA A 355 10.99 -18.40 -11.43
CA ALA A 355 11.58 -19.27 -10.43
C ALA A 355 10.63 -19.48 -9.24
N PHE A 356 9.98 -18.42 -8.75
CA PHE A 356 9.01 -18.51 -7.64
C PHE A 356 7.80 -19.38 -8.02
N LEU A 357 7.25 -19.20 -9.22
CA LEU A 357 6.14 -20.05 -9.71
C LEU A 357 6.58 -21.50 -9.95
N TRP A 358 7.83 -21.73 -10.37
CA TRP A 358 8.40 -23.07 -10.44
C TRP A 358 8.50 -23.70 -9.05
N ILE A 359 9.00 -22.97 -8.06
CA ILE A 359 9.10 -23.41 -6.66
C ILE A 359 7.74 -23.86 -6.14
N ARG A 360 6.69 -23.06 -6.38
CA ARG A 360 5.32 -23.36 -5.98
C ARG A 360 4.87 -24.76 -6.40
N SER A 361 5.28 -25.20 -7.59
CA SER A 361 4.82 -26.46 -8.20
C SER A 361 5.77 -27.64 -8.00
N ASN A 362 7.05 -27.40 -7.72
CA ASN A 362 8.09 -28.44 -7.79
C ASN A 362 8.81 -28.72 -6.47
N THR A 363 8.45 -28.03 -5.38
CA THR A 363 9.06 -28.25 -4.06
C THR A 363 8.03 -28.68 -3.02
N PRO A 364 8.44 -29.38 -1.94
CA PRO A 364 7.52 -29.76 -0.86
C PRO A 364 6.85 -28.54 -0.23
N VAL A 365 5.57 -28.65 0.13
CA VAL A 365 4.79 -27.55 0.74
C VAL A 365 5.43 -27.04 2.05
N ASN A 366 6.03 -27.94 2.82
CA ASN A 366 6.71 -27.63 4.06
C ASN A 366 8.17 -27.19 3.89
N ALA A 367 8.64 -26.98 2.66
CA ALA A 367 10.00 -26.52 2.40
C ALA A 367 10.21 -25.10 2.96
N VAL A 368 11.36 -24.92 3.60
CA VAL A 368 11.86 -23.63 4.08
C VAL A 368 12.99 -23.19 3.17
N PHE A 369 12.85 -21.99 2.63
CA PHE A 369 13.79 -21.37 1.72
C PHE A 369 14.67 -20.34 2.42
N ALA A 370 15.88 -20.16 1.88
CA ALA A 370 16.66 -18.95 2.07
C ALA A 370 16.98 -18.35 0.69
N LEU A 371 16.97 -17.04 0.61
CA LEU A 371 17.32 -16.28 -0.58
C LEU A 371 17.97 -14.98 -0.12
N ASP A 372 18.49 -14.20 -1.06
CA ASP A 372 19.06 -12.89 -0.74
C ASP A 372 18.04 -12.08 0.09
N PRO A 373 18.38 -11.68 1.33
CA PRO A 373 17.44 -10.94 2.17
C PRO A 373 17.10 -9.57 1.57
N GLY A 374 17.91 -9.07 0.63
CA GLY A 374 17.66 -7.88 -0.17
C GLY A 374 17.06 -8.13 -1.55
N HIS A 375 16.59 -9.36 -1.87
CA HIS A 375 16.20 -9.74 -3.25
C HIS A 375 15.24 -8.77 -3.94
N MET A 376 14.26 -8.21 -3.23
CA MET A 376 13.31 -7.27 -3.80
C MET A 376 13.96 -5.98 -4.32
N GLY A 377 15.10 -5.58 -3.74
CA GLY A 377 15.85 -4.41 -4.20
C GLY A 377 16.80 -4.68 -5.37
N ILE A 378 16.83 -5.90 -5.91
CA ILE A 378 17.76 -6.29 -6.97
C ILE A 378 17.23 -5.86 -8.33
N GLU A 379 18.11 -5.30 -9.15
CA GLU A 379 17.79 -4.90 -10.51
C GLU A 379 17.23 -6.07 -11.33
N GLY A 380 16.02 -5.91 -11.86
CA GLY A 380 15.33 -6.92 -12.66
C GLY A 380 14.50 -7.94 -11.86
N GLU A 381 14.50 -7.88 -10.52
CA GLU A 381 13.59 -8.68 -9.68
C GLU A 381 12.16 -8.11 -9.68
N ASP A 382 12.02 -6.78 -9.72
CA ASP A 382 10.76 -6.03 -9.78
C ASP A 382 9.87 -6.12 -8.51
N GLU A 383 10.49 -6.25 -7.33
CA GLU A 383 9.87 -6.30 -6.01
C GLU A 383 8.80 -7.39 -5.84
N ASN A 384 9.02 -8.60 -6.39
CA ASN A 384 8.06 -9.68 -6.25
C ASN A 384 8.16 -10.36 -4.87
N GLY A 385 7.01 -10.51 -4.22
CA GLY A 385 6.87 -11.22 -2.96
C GLY A 385 7.12 -12.72 -3.12
N PHE A 386 8.19 -13.23 -2.50
CA PHE A 386 8.50 -14.66 -2.49
C PHE A 386 7.39 -15.51 -1.86
N ARG A 387 6.92 -15.20 -0.63
CA ARG A 387 5.85 -16.02 -0.01
C ARG A 387 4.57 -15.92 -0.81
N ALA A 388 4.27 -14.75 -1.37
CA ALA A 388 3.10 -14.51 -2.20
C ALA A 388 3.13 -15.32 -3.52
N ALA A 389 4.28 -15.39 -4.19
CA ALA A 389 4.42 -16.07 -5.48
C ALA A 389 4.80 -17.55 -5.34
N ALA A 390 5.75 -17.90 -4.48
CA ALA A 390 6.27 -19.25 -4.33
C ALA A 390 5.39 -20.14 -3.44
N GLU A 391 4.53 -19.55 -2.60
CA GLU A 391 3.72 -20.29 -1.61
C GLU A 391 4.57 -21.20 -0.71
N ARG A 392 5.78 -20.74 -0.35
CA ARG A 392 6.71 -21.45 0.55
C ARG A 392 7.16 -20.55 1.68
N SER A 393 7.57 -21.18 2.78
CA SER A 393 8.23 -20.47 3.88
C SER A 393 9.62 -20.00 3.45
N MET A 394 10.04 -18.86 3.99
CA MET A 394 11.40 -18.35 3.85
C MET A 394 11.93 -17.79 5.18
N LEU A 395 13.25 -17.76 5.30
CA LEU A 395 13.92 -16.88 6.26
C LEU A 395 13.52 -15.42 6.03
N ALA A 396 13.64 -14.60 7.08
CA ALA A 396 13.20 -13.22 7.03
C ALA A 396 14.03 -12.38 6.04
N ASP A 397 13.37 -11.48 5.33
CA ASP A 397 14.01 -10.51 4.43
C ASP A 397 14.28 -9.16 5.13
N GLU A 398 15.07 -8.31 4.50
CA GLU A 398 15.38 -6.96 4.96
C GLU A 398 14.26 -5.96 4.66
N LEU A 399 13.51 -6.16 3.56
CA LEU A 399 12.65 -5.13 2.99
C LEU A 399 11.20 -5.15 3.46
N LYS A 400 10.51 -6.29 3.54
CA LYS A 400 9.08 -6.39 3.90
C LYS A 400 8.90 -6.88 5.33
N ASP A 401 9.72 -7.83 5.80
CA ASP A 401 9.62 -8.36 7.16
C ASP A 401 10.05 -7.33 8.22
N SER A 402 10.97 -6.41 7.90
CA SER A 402 11.26 -5.24 8.74
C SER A 402 10.02 -4.32 8.91
N GLY A 403 9.06 -4.38 7.98
CA GLY A 403 7.77 -3.69 8.05
C GLY A 403 6.84 -4.34 9.06
N ALA A 404 6.79 -5.66 9.08
CA ALA A 404 6.14 -6.42 10.15
C ALA A 404 6.74 -6.06 11.51
N VAL A 405 8.06 -6.04 11.64
CA VAL A 405 8.74 -5.64 12.89
C VAL A 405 8.35 -4.22 13.31
N SER A 406 8.25 -3.28 12.37
CA SER A 406 7.88 -1.90 12.68
C SER A 406 6.51 -1.77 13.35
N MET A 407 5.57 -2.68 13.04
CA MET A 407 4.23 -2.72 13.62
C MET A 407 4.14 -3.67 14.83
N PHE A 408 4.94 -4.74 14.83
CA PHE A 408 4.97 -5.82 15.81
C PHE A 408 6.40 -6.02 16.35
N PRO A 409 6.84 -5.19 17.32
CA PRO A 409 8.22 -5.22 17.82
C PRO A 409 8.69 -6.56 18.39
N GLN A 410 7.76 -7.44 18.76
CA GLN A 410 8.05 -8.79 19.26
C GLN A 410 8.79 -9.65 18.22
N LEU A 411 8.61 -9.37 16.93
CA LEU A 411 9.28 -10.07 15.83
C LEU A 411 10.75 -9.68 15.64
N ALA A 412 11.19 -8.57 16.27
CA ALA A 412 12.48 -7.97 16.00
C ALA A 412 13.67 -8.92 16.24
N GLY A 413 13.63 -9.72 17.31
CA GLY A 413 14.69 -10.66 17.64
C GLY A 413 14.88 -11.74 16.57
N THR A 414 13.77 -12.38 16.19
CA THR A 414 13.74 -13.40 15.14
C THR A 414 14.20 -12.83 13.80
N TRP A 415 13.67 -11.67 13.42
CA TRP A 415 14.06 -10.96 12.20
C TRP A 415 15.59 -10.72 12.16
N LEU A 416 16.13 -10.09 13.21
CA LEU A 416 17.55 -9.74 13.24
C LEU A 416 18.45 -10.99 13.19
N SER A 417 18.07 -12.07 13.89
CA SER A 417 18.84 -13.31 13.86
C SER A 417 18.92 -13.92 12.45
N GLN A 418 17.81 -13.92 11.71
CA GLN A 418 17.74 -14.54 10.40
C GLN A 418 18.37 -13.67 9.31
N VAL A 419 18.19 -12.35 9.36
CA VAL A 419 18.88 -11.41 8.46
C VAL A 419 20.40 -11.49 8.65
N LYS A 420 20.87 -11.48 9.90
CA LYS A 420 22.31 -11.64 10.18
C LYS A 420 22.87 -12.98 9.70
N ALA A 421 22.10 -14.06 9.82
CA ALA A 421 22.53 -15.37 9.36
C ALA A 421 22.70 -15.46 7.83
N GLN A 422 22.04 -14.57 7.09
CA GLN A 422 22.07 -14.44 5.63
C GLN A 422 23.01 -13.32 5.13
N GLN A 423 23.68 -12.61 6.04
CA GLN A 423 24.55 -11.49 5.69
C GLN A 423 25.75 -11.95 4.84
N GLY A 424 26.01 -11.27 3.72
CA GLY A 424 27.07 -11.66 2.77
C GLY A 424 26.62 -12.71 1.75
N TRP A 425 25.31 -12.80 1.47
CA TRP A 425 24.68 -13.79 0.59
C TRP A 425 25.41 -14.03 -0.74
N THR A 426 25.92 -12.97 -1.37
CA THR A 426 26.66 -13.04 -2.64
C THR A 426 27.91 -13.91 -2.55
N ASP A 427 28.55 -13.97 -1.38
CA ASP A 427 29.81 -14.67 -1.15
C ASP A 427 29.61 -16.03 -0.46
N PHE A 428 28.36 -16.46 -0.23
CA PHE A 428 28.08 -17.73 0.44
C PHE A 428 28.67 -18.91 -0.32
N GLU A 429 29.33 -19.80 0.41
CA GLU A 429 29.77 -21.09 -0.05
C GLU A 429 28.84 -22.21 0.44
N ARG A 430 29.07 -23.44 0.00
CA ARG A 430 28.29 -24.61 0.42
C ARG A 430 28.15 -24.72 1.94
N ASN A 431 29.21 -24.46 2.69
CA ASN A 431 29.21 -24.56 4.15
C ASN A 431 28.26 -23.54 4.82
N ASP A 432 28.06 -22.37 4.21
CA ASP A 432 27.12 -21.36 4.71
C ASP A 432 25.68 -21.83 4.53
N PHE A 433 25.36 -22.47 3.40
CA PHE A 433 24.04 -23.05 3.17
C PHE A 433 23.76 -24.23 4.12
N GLU A 434 24.75 -25.10 4.37
CA GLU A 434 24.62 -26.17 5.38
C GLU A 434 24.44 -25.61 6.79
N ARG A 435 25.07 -24.47 7.12
CA ARG A 435 24.81 -23.76 8.38
C ARG A 435 23.35 -23.33 8.47
N LEU A 436 22.80 -22.69 7.43
CA LEU A 436 21.39 -22.29 7.42
C LEU A 436 20.43 -23.47 7.56
N ARG A 437 20.76 -24.60 6.92
CA ARG A 437 20.00 -25.85 7.07
C ARG A 437 20.00 -26.35 8.50
N ARG A 438 21.17 -26.43 9.14
CA ARG A 438 21.30 -26.91 10.52
C ARG A 438 20.59 -25.99 11.51
N ASP A 439 20.75 -24.68 11.34
CA ASP A 439 20.34 -23.71 12.36
C ASP A 439 18.86 -23.30 12.21
N TYR A 440 18.29 -23.36 11.00
CA TYR A 440 16.93 -22.91 10.71
C TYR A 440 16.06 -23.91 9.92
N GLY A 441 16.59 -25.09 9.56
CA GLY A 441 15.84 -26.09 8.78
C GLY A 441 15.66 -25.72 7.30
N VAL A 442 16.46 -24.80 6.78
CA VAL A 442 16.45 -24.44 5.34
C VAL A 442 16.77 -25.68 4.51
N SER A 443 15.92 -26.00 3.54
CA SER A 443 16.10 -27.15 2.65
C SER A 443 16.36 -26.75 1.21
N TRP A 444 16.04 -25.51 0.85
CA TRP A 444 16.18 -24.98 -0.50
C TRP A 444 16.70 -23.54 -0.49
N VAL A 445 17.38 -23.15 -1.56
CA VAL A 445 17.88 -21.79 -1.73
C VAL A 445 17.63 -21.26 -3.14
N VAL A 446 17.47 -19.94 -3.23
CA VAL A 446 17.48 -19.21 -4.50
C VAL A 446 18.77 -18.40 -4.58
N VAL A 447 19.65 -18.76 -5.51
CA VAL A 447 20.96 -18.11 -5.69
C VAL A 447 21.01 -17.35 -7.00
N GLN A 448 21.66 -16.19 -6.97
CA GLN A 448 21.87 -15.36 -8.16
C GLN A 448 23.05 -15.89 -8.99
N GLY A 449 22.91 -15.82 -10.31
CA GLY A 449 23.95 -16.19 -11.26
C GLY A 449 24.08 -17.69 -11.52
N GLY A 450 24.87 -18.04 -12.54
CA GLY A 450 24.96 -19.41 -13.08
C GLY A 450 25.87 -20.39 -12.32
N ASN A 451 26.42 -20.02 -11.16
CA ASN A 451 27.27 -20.92 -10.37
C ASN A 451 26.43 -21.61 -9.28
N SER A 452 26.28 -22.94 -9.39
CA SER A 452 25.53 -23.76 -8.43
C SER A 452 26.18 -23.85 -7.05
N ARG A 453 27.43 -23.38 -6.88
CA ARG A 453 28.19 -23.43 -5.62
C ARG A 453 28.27 -24.86 -5.04
N GLY A 454 28.23 -25.86 -5.92
CA GLY A 454 28.24 -27.27 -5.55
C GLY A 454 26.93 -27.83 -4.99
N LEU A 455 25.82 -27.10 -5.14
CA LEU A 455 24.46 -27.56 -4.82
C LEU A 455 23.79 -28.21 -6.04
N ASP A 456 22.75 -29.01 -5.78
CA ASP A 456 21.90 -29.58 -6.83
C ASP A 456 20.79 -28.59 -7.19
N CYS A 457 20.80 -28.09 -8.42
CA CYS A 457 19.93 -27.00 -8.88
C CYS A 457 18.98 -27.47 -10.00
N PRO A 458 17.83 -28.08 -9.68
CA PRO A 458 16.89 -28.60 -10.67
C PRO A 458 16.23 -27.52 -11.54
N PHE A 459 16.30 -26.25 -11.15
CA PHE A 459 15.85 -25.12 -11.97
C PHE A 459 16.95 -24.08 -12.12
N GLY A 460 17.06 -23.53 -13.32
CA GLY A 460 17.90 -22.39 -13.61
C GLY A 460 17.39 -21.60 -14.80
N ASN A 461 17.56 -20.28 -14.74
CA ASN A 461 17.37 -19.37 -15.86
C ASN A 461 18.48 -18.30 -15.85
N ASP A 462 18.33 -17.28 -16.69
CA ASP A 462 19.35 -16.24 -16.87
C ASP A 462 19.59 -15.37 -15.61
N ALA A 463 18.70 -15.40 -14.62
CA ALA A 463 18.82 -14.61 -13.39
C ALA A 463 19.21 -15.45 -12.16
N VAL A 464 18.53 -16.58 -11.95
CA VAL A 464 18.61 -17.35 -10.70
C VAL A 464 18.62 -18.85 -10.92
N LEU A 465 19.23 -19.55 -9.96
CA LEU A 465 19.14 -20.98 -9.78
C LEU A 465 18.33 -21.29 -8.51
N VAL A 466 17.54 -22.35 -8.55
CA VAL A 466 16.84 -22.90 -7.37
C VAL A 466 17.48 -24.23 -7.02
N CYS A 467 18.06 -24.30 -5.82
CA CYS A 467 18.92 -25.41 -5.42
C CYS A 467 18.48 -26.06 -4.11
N ALA A 468 18.62 -27.38 -4.02
CA ALA A 468 18.40 -28.14 -2.80
C ALA A 468 19.69 -28.19 -1.96
N ILE A 469 19.54 -28.14 -0.63
CA ILE A 469 20.61 -28.38 0.33
C ILE A 469 20.48 -29.83 0.82
N ASN A 470 21.33 -30.70 0.30
CA ASN A 470 21.27 -32.16 0.48
C ASN A 470 21.88 -32.67 1.77
#